data_AF-A0A2V7ILF9-F1
#
_entry.id   AF-A0A2V7ILF9-F1
#
_cell.length_a   1.000
_cell.length_b   1.000
_cell.length_c   1.000
_cell.angle_alpha   90.00
_cell.angle_beta   90.00
_cell.angle_gamma   90.00
#
_symmetry.space_group_name_H-M   'P 1'
#
loop_
_entity.id
_entity.type
_entity.pdbx_description
1 polymer ?
#
loop_
_entity_poly.entity_id
_entity_poly.type
_entity_poly.pdbx_seq_one_letter_code
_entity_poly.pdbx_strand_id
1 'polypeptide(L)' 'MMPYSAEFRRFLDISVGSLCEISYAILFVTELGLLSQEEGQRLEELRSRAGKLTWGLYKTVSRRARQVPRPVAS' A
#
# COMPACT_ATOMS: atom_id res chain seq x y z
N MET A 1 -9.54 5.36 23.72
CA MET A 1 -9.87 5.65 22.31
C MET A 1 -9.51 4.41 21.50
N MET A 2 -10.52 3.74 20.91
CA MET A 2 -10.51 2.35 20.40
C MET A 2 -9.47 2.03 19.29
N PRO A 3 -9.11 0.74 19.10
CA PRO A 3 -8.02 0.20 18.25
C PRO A 3 -8.19 0.33 16.72
N TYR A 4 -9.24 1.00 16.24
CA TYR A 4 -9.53 1.19 14.81
C TYR A 4 -8.34 1.80 14.03
N SER A 5 -7.56 2.69 14.65
CA SER A 5 -6.40 3.30 13.99
C SER A 5 -5.25 2.31 13.77
N ALA A 6 -5.07 1.33 14.66
CA ALA A 6 -4.06 0.30 14.55
C ALA A 6 -4.47 -0.79 13.54
N GLU A 7 -5.73 -1.19 13.55
CA GLU A 7 -6.26 -2.14 12.57
C GLU A 7 -6.30 -1.54 11.16
N PHE A 8 -6.73 -0.27 11.03
CA PHE A 8 -6.68 0.44 9.76
C PHE A 8 -5.24 0.58 9.23
N ARG A 9 -4.29 0.87 10.12
CA ARG A 9 -2.86 0.88 9.78
C ARG A 9 -2.41 -0.49 9.25
N ARG A 10 -2.81 -1.58 9.90
CA ARG A 10 -2.48 -2.95 9.47
C ARG A 10 -3.05 -3.26 8.08
N PHE A 11 -4.28 -2.86 7.78
CA PHE A 11 -4.83 -3.01 6.42
C PHE A 11 -4.05 -2.21 5.37
N LEU A 12 -3.55 -1.02 5.72
CA LEU A 12 -2.68 -0.26 4.83
C LEU A 12 -1.31 -0.94 4.65
N ASP A 13 -0.72 -1.51 5.70
CA ASP A 13 0.52 -2.31 5.59
C ASP A 13 0.33 -3.48 4.60
N ILE A 14 -0.76 -4.25 4.76
CA ILE A 14 -1.11 -5.36 3.85
C ILE A 14 -1.27 -4.85 2.42
N SER A 15 -2.03 -3.76 2.23
CA SER A 15 -2.28 -3.20 0.90
C SER A 15 -0.99 -2.75 0.21
N VAL A 16 -0.03 -2.17 0.94
CA VAL A 16 1.28 -1.79 0.40
C VAL A 16 2.06 -3.04 -0.03
N GLY A 17 2.06 -4.09 0.80
CA GLY A 17 2.68 -5.38 0.46
C GLY A 17 2.10 -6.01 -0.80
N SER A 18 0.77 -6.11 -0.89
CA SER A 18 0.09 -6.66 -2.07
C SER A 18 0.36 -5.84 -3.34
N LEU A 19 0.51 -4.52 -3.24
CA LEU A 19 0.90 -3.68 -4.38
C LEU A 19 2.35 -3.91 -4.83
N CYS A 20 3.24 -4.37 -3.94
CA CYS A 20 4.58 -4.81 -4.34
C CYS A 20 4.53 -6.16 -5.06
N GLU A 21 3.76 -7.12 -4.54
CA GLU A 21 3.56 -8.44 -5.16
C GLU A 21 2.96 -8.32 -6.56
N ILE A 22 1.96 -7.45 -6.74
CA ILE A 22 1.36 -7.18 -8.06
C ILE A 22 2.39 -6.60 -9.03
N SER A 23 3.31 -5.74 -8.58
CA SER A 23 4.35 -5.18 -9.46
C SER A 23 5.24 -6.30 -10.04
N TYR A 24 5.64 -7.23 -9.17
CA TYR A 24 6.38 -8.42 -9.62
C TYR A 24 5.54 -9.29 -10.55
N ALA A 25 4.28 -9.57 -10.20
CA ALA A 25 3.40 -10.38 -11.04
C ALA A 25 3.23 -9.78 -12.44
N ILE A 26 3.00 -8.46 -12.55
CA ILE A 26 2.90 -7.74 -13.84
C ILE A 26 4.18 -7.90 -14.65
N LEU A 27 5.34 -7.63 -14.04
CA LEU A 27 6.64 -7.79 -14.72
C LEU A 27 6.81 -9.23 -15.23
N PHE A 28 6.61 -10.20 -14.35
CA PHE A 28 6.81 -11.62 -14.64
C PHE A 28 5.93 -12.11 -15.80
N VAL A 29 4.63 -11.81 -15.78
CA VAL A 29 3.73 -12.26 -16.85
C VAL A 29 3.97 -11.51 -18.17
N THR A 30 4.49 -10.28 -18.11
CA THR A 30 4.92 -9.52 -19.30
C THR A 30 6.19 -10.13 -19.91
N GLU A 31 7.16 -10.51 -19.09
CA GLU A 31 8.38 -11.19 -19.55
C GLU A 31 8.11 -12.57 -20.15
N LEU A 32 7.08 -13.28 -19.65
CA LEU A 32 6.61 -14.54 -20.24
C LEU A 32 5.80 -14.36 -21.55
N GLY A 33 5.54 -13.12 -21.98
CA GLY A 33 4.72 -12.83 -23.16
C GLY A 33 3.23 -13.15 -22.99
N LEU A 34 2.76 -13.32 -21.75
CA LEU A 34 1.34 -13.50 -21.43
C LEU A 34 0.57 -12.18 -21.47
N LEU A 35 1.30 -11.05 -21.37
CA LEU A 35 0.82 -9.70 -21.65
C LEU A 35 1.72 -9.07 -22.72
N SER A 36 1.14 -8.19 -23.54
CA SER A 36 1.94 -7.29 -24.36
C SER A 36 2.71 -6.29 -23.48
N GLN A 37 3.77 -5.67 -24.02
CA GLN A 37 4.51 -4.63 -23.30
C GLN A 37 3.61 -3.44 -22.95
N GLU A 38 2.69 -3.07 -23.83
CA GLU A 38 1.72 -2.00 -23.62
C GLU A 38 0.71 -2.35 -22.51
N GLU A 39 0.24 -3.60 -22.45
CA GLU A 39 -0.64 -4.08 -21.39
C GLU A 39 0.08 -4.09 -20.03
N GLY A 40 1.30 -4.62 -20.00
CA GLY A 40 2.16 -4.61 -18.81
C GLY A 40 2.42 -3.20 -18.29
N GLN A 41 2.80 -2.28 -19.18
CA GLN A 41 3.03 -0.88 -18.83
C GLN A 41 1.76 -0.22 -18.27
N ARG A 42 0.60 -0.42 -18.91
CA ARG A 42 -0.67 0.14 -18.46
C ARG A 42 -1.06 -0.36 -17.06
N LEU A 43 -0.84 -1.63 -16.77
CA LEU A 43 -1.10 -2.20 -15.45
C LEU A 43 -0.13 -1.64 -14.40
N GLU A 44 1.15 -1.53 -14.72
CA GLU A 44 2.14 -0.94 -13.79
C GLU A 44 1.83 0.54 -13.51
N GLU A 45 1.35 1.30 -14.49
CA GLU A 45 0.89 2.69 -14.27
C GLU A 45 -0.29 2.76 -13.31
N LEU A 46 -1.28 1.88 -13.45
CA LEU A 46 -2.43 1.78 -12.54
C LEU A 46 -1.97 1.43 -11.12
N ARG A 47 -1.15 0.39 -11.00
CA ARG A 47 -0.59 -0.08 -9.73
C ARG A 47 0.26 1.00 -9.06
N SER A 48 1.10 1.71 -9.81
CA SER A 48 1.94 2.81 -9.32
C SER A 48 1.11 3.96 -8.75
N ARG A 49 0.01 4.35 -9.41
CA ARG A 49 -0.92 5.36 -8.87
C ARG A 49 -1.57 4.91 -7.58
N ALA A 50 -2.06 3.66 -7.52
CA ALA A 50 -2.62 3.08 -6.31
C ALA A 50 -1.58 3.04 -5.18
N GLY A 51 -0.34 2.66 -5.48
CA GLY A 51 0.79 2.64 -4.55
C GLY A 51 1.10 4.02 -3.95
N LYS A 52 1.18 5.06 -4.80
CA LYS A 52 1.43 6.44 -4.34
C LYS A 52 0.35 6.93 -3.36
N LEU A 53 -0.92 6.71 -3.69
CA LEU A 53 -2.05 7.10 -2.84
C LEU A 53 -2.05 6.33 -1.51
N THR A 54 -1.89 5.00 -1.57
CA THR A 54 -1.87 4.12 -0.40
C THR A 54 -0.71 4.49 0.52
N TRP A 55 0.48 4.72 -0.03
CA TRP A 55 1.65 5.13 0.75
C TRP A 55 1.49 6.52 1.38
N GLY A 56 0.88 7.47 0.68
CA GLY A 56 0.57 8.79 1.23
C GLY A 56 -0.37 8.71 2.44
N LEU A 57 -1.42 7.90 2.32
CA LEU A 57 -2.38 7.66 3.39
C LEU A 57 -1.71 6.94 4.57
N TYR A 58 -0.94 5.89 4.29
CA TYR A 58 -0.13 5.16 5.24
C TYR A 58 0.73 6.08 6.11
N LYS A 59 1.54 6.94 5.49
CA LYS A 59 2.39 7.91 6.19
C LYS A 59 1.59 8.86 7.06
N THR A 60 0.44 9.33 6.57
CA THR A 60 -0.43 10.25 7.31
C THR A 60 -1.03 9.59 8.55
N VAL A 61 -1.55 8.37 8.42
CA VAL A 61 -2.14 7.60 9.52
C VAL A 61 -1.09 7.29 10.59
N SER A 62 0.11 6.82 10.21
CA SER A 62 1.15 6.52 11.21
C SER A 62 1.80 7.73 11.83
N ARG A 63 1.84 8.88 11.14
CA ARG A 63 2.22 10.14 11.79
C ARG A 63 1.19 10.52 12.86
N ARG A 64 -0.10 10.44 12.56
CA ARG A 64 -1.17 10.74 13.53
C ARG A 64 -1.16 9.79 14.72
N ALA A 65 -1.00 8.48 14.48
CA ALA A 65 -0.93 7.49 15.55
C ALA A 65 0.22 7.75 16.54
N ARG A 66 1.36 8.26 16.06
CA ARG A 66 2.51 8.65 16.91
C ARG A 66 2.30 9.94 17.71
N GLN A 67 1.38 10.80 17.28
CA GLN A 67 1.10 12.09 17.91
C GLN A 67 0.05 12.01 19.03
N VAL A 68 -0.70 10.91 19.13
CA VAL A 68 -1.67 10.71 20.22
C VAL A 68 -0.90 10.44 21.52
N PRO A 69 -1.02 11.30 22.55
CA PRO A 69 -0.34 11.06 23.83
C PRO A 69 -0.83 9.76 24.45
N ARG A 70 0.09 8.94 24.96
CA ARG A 70 -0.27 7.76 25.76
C ARG A 70 -0.94 8.27 27.04
N PRO A 71 -2.14 7.78 27.43
CA PRO A 71 -2.73 8.19 28.69
C PRO A 71 -1.75 7.85 29.80
N VAL A 72 -1.39 8.86 30.61
CA VAL A 72 -0.61 8.65 31.83
C VAL A 72 -1.54 7.88 32.76
N ALA A 73 -1.13 6.67 33.15
CA ALA A 73 -1.86 5.91 34.16
C ALA A 73 -1.73 6.66 35.49
N SER A 74 -2.86 7.13 36.02
CA SER A 74 -3.01 7.65 37.38
C SER A 74 -3.81 6.66 38.20
#